data_AF-A0A0M3KFR0-F1
#
_entry.id   AF-A0A0M3KFR0-F1
#
_cell.length_a   1.000
_cell.length_b   1.000
_cell.length_c   1.000
_cell.angle_alpha   90.00
_cell.angle_beta   90.00
_cell.angle_gamma   90.00
#
_symmetry.space_group_name_H-M   'P 1'
#
loop_
_entity.id
_entity.type
_entity.pdbx_description
1 polymer ?
#
loop_
_entity_poly.entity_id
_entity_poly.type
_entity_poly.pdbx_seq_one_letter_code
_entity_poly.pdbx_strand_id
1 'polypeptide(L)'
;MQSTTPTVFVNSSREGIARAKAGNYAYMMESSMLEYYMARDCQLQAIGGLLDSKGYGIALPKGSPLRHLLSQTVLQLQERTILEALKMKWWKDKSGEL
;
A
#
# COMPACT_ATOMS: atom_id res chain seq x y z
N MET A 1 4.36 15.14 22.13
CA MET A 1 5.39 14.43 21.34
C MET A 1 6.73 15.10 21.62
N GLN A 2 7.71 14.37 22.16
CA GLN A 2 9.06 14.92 22.35
C GLN A 2 9.72 15.05 20.97
N SER A 3 10.33 16.20 20.68
CA SER A 3 11.06 16.44 19.43
C SER A 3 12.41 15.75 19.47
N THR A 4 12.57 14.66 18.71
CA THR A 4 13.88 14.02 18.51
C THR A 4 14.67 14.79 17.47
N THR A 5 15.95 15.07 17.73
CA THR A 5 16.90 15.61 16.75
C THR A 5 17.87 14.50 16.38
N PRO A 6 17.91 14.00 15.13
CA PRO A 6 17.10 14.41 13.97
C PRO A 6 15.66 13.87 14.01
N THR A 7 14.79 14.49 13.20
CA THR A 7 13.37 14.10 13.09
C THR A 7 13.19 12.63 12.69
N VAL A 8 12.14 12.00 13.25
CA VAL A 8 11.74 10.62 12.93
C VAL A 8 10.89 10.54 11.66
N PHE A 9 10.31 11.67 11.22
CA PHE A 9 9.54 11.75 9.99
C PHE A 9 10.44 11.83 8.77
N VAL A 10 9.95 11.29 7.66
CA VAL A 10 10.60 11.25 6.34
C VAL A 10 9.68 11.88 5.30
N ASN A 11 10.24 12.34 4.19
CA ASN A 11 9.45 13.04 3.17
C ASN A 11 8.82 12.10 2.14
N SER A 12 9.29 10.85 2.07
CA SER A 12 8.76 9.85 1.14
C SER A 12 8.90 8.42 1.67
N SER A 13 8.09 7.52 1.14
CA SER A 13 8.19 6.10 1.48
C SER A 13 9.51 5.47 1.04
N ARG A 14 10.09 5.93 -0.07
CA ARG A 14 11.41 5.46 -0.52
C ARG A 14 12.50 5.81 0.50
N GLU A 15 12.47 7.02 1.03
CA GLU A 15 13.38 7.46 2.10
C GLU A 15 13.15 6.66 3.39
N GLY A 16 11.89 6.45 3.78
CA GLY A 16 11.54 5.63 4.94
C GLY A 16 12.04 4.19 4.85
N ILE A 17 11.86 3.55 3.68
CA ILE A 17 12.37 2.21 3.40
C ILE A 17 13.90 2.19 3.47
N ALA A 18 14.59 3.14 2.82
CA ALA A 18 16.05 3.21 2.85
C ALA A 18 16.59 3.40 4.29
N ARG A 19 15.94 4.25 5.09
CA ARG A 19 16.29 4.47 6.50
C ARG A 19 16.04 3.23 7.35
N ALA A 20 14.95 2.50 7.12
CA ALA A 20 14.68 1.24 7.81
C ALA A 20 15.75 0.18 7.49
N LYS A 21 16.18 0.09 6.22
CA LYS A 21 17.26 -0.80 5.79
C LYS A 21 18.62 -0.44 6.39
N ALA A 22 18.87 0.84 6.67
CA ALA A 22 20.08 1.30 7.35
C ALA A 22 20.13 0.87 8.84
N GLY A 23 19.03 0.36 9.39
CA GLY A 23 18.94 -0.15 10.76
C GLY A 23 18.47 0.90 11.77
N ASN A 24 18.19 0.44 13.00
CA ASN A 24 17.72 1.25 14.14
C ASN A 24 16.51 2.16 13.84
N TYR A 25 15.70 1.79 12.85
CA TYR A 25 14.52 2.55 12.44
C TYR A 25 13.42 1.60 11.97
N ALA A 26 12.21 1.76 12.51
CA ALA A 26 11.01 1.10 12.03
C ALA A 26 10.18 2.11 11.26
N TYR A 27 9.85 1.81 10.01
CA TYR A 27 9.03 2.67 9.17
C TYR A 27 7.59 2.18 9.16
N MET A 28 6.66 3.05 9.59
CA MET A 28 5.23 2.78 9.47
C MET A 28 4.80 3.03 8.02
N MET A 29 4.33 1.97 7.36
CA MET A 29 3.90 2.02 5.96
C MET A 29 2.56 1.31 5.80
N GLU A 30 1.79 1.75 4.81
CA GLU A 30 0.52 1.13 4.45
C GLU A 30 0.73 -0.30 3.92
N SER A 31 -0.19 -1.20 4.27
CA SER A 31 -0.01 -2.66 4.08
C SER A 31 0.14 -3.06 2.62
N SER A 32 -0.63 -2.45 1.71
CA SER A 32 -0.53 -2.76 0.29
C SER A 32 0.85 -2.39 -0.28
N MET A 33 1.38 -1.24 0.14
CA MET A 33 2.73 -0.82 -0.24
C MET A 33 3.79 -1.74 0.36
N LEU A 34 3.61 -2.18 1.61
CA LEU A 34 4.51 -3.12 2.28
C LEU A 34 4.59 -4.46 1.54
N GLU A 35 3.43 -5.03 1.17
CA GLU A 35 3.36 -6.25 0.36
C GLU A 35 4.13 -6.11 -0.96
N TYR A 36 3.99 -4.95 -1.64
CA TYR A 36 4.67 -4.69 -2.91
C TYR A 36 6.20 -4.70 -2.77
N TYR A 37 6.73 -3.99 -1.76
CA TYR A 37 8.17 -3.87 -1.55
C TYR A 37 8.78 -5.14 -0.99
N MET A 38 8.11 -5.83 -0.06
CA MET A 38 8.58 -7.13 0.46
C MET A 38 8.65 -8.21 -0.64
N ALA A 39 7.74 -8.18 -1.61
CA ALA A 39 7.80 -9.10 -2.76
C ALA A 39 9.06 -8.89 -3.64
N ARG A 40 9.71 -7.71 -3.56
CA ARG A 40 10.84 -7.31 -4.39
C ARG A 40 12.17 -7.28 -3.64
N ASP A 41 12.14 -6.98 -2.35
CA ASP A 41 13.31 -6.85 -1.49
C ASP A 41 13.17 -7.74 -0.26
N CYS A 42 13.91 -8.86 -0.27
CA CYS A 42 13.90 -9.85 0.80
C CYS A 42 14.54 -9.36 2.11
N GLN A 43 15.20 -8.19 2.11
CA GLN A 43 15.74 -7.60 3.35
C GLN A 43 14.65 -6.88 4.17
N LEU A 44 13.46 -6.68 3.58
CA LEU A 44 12.33 -6.05 4.26
C LEU A 44 11.44 -7.12 4.91
N GLN A 45 10.99 -6.82 6.12
CA GLN A 45 10.05 -7.66 6.86
C GLN A 45 8.97 -6.81 7.52
N ALA A 46 7.76 -7.36 7.59
CA ALA A 46 6.69 -6.80 8.38
C ALA A 46 6.91 -7.15 9.85
N ILE A 47 6.73 -6.18 10.73
CA ILE A 47 6.77 -6.38 12.18
C ILE A 47 5.36 -6.19 12.72
N GLY A 48 4.80 -7.24 13.33
CA GLY A 48 3.42 -7.23 13.84
C GLY A 48 2.36 -7.41 12.75
N GLY A 49 1.13 -7.00 13.07
CA GLY A 49 -0.02 -7.08 12.17
C GLY A 49 -0.48 -5.71 11.66
N LEU A 50 -1.68 -5.66 11.10
CA LEU A 50 -2.32 -4.42 10.69
C LEU A 50 -2.68 -3.56 11.90
N LEU A 51 -2.38 -2.27 11.84
CA LEU A 51 -2.77 -1.30 12.87
C LEU A 51 -4.22 -0.84 12.71
N ASP A 52 -4.72 -0.86 11.48
CA ASP A 52 -6.08 -0.51 11.12
C ASP A 52 -6.54 -1.27 9.87
N SER A 53 -7.82 -1.13 9.54
CA SER A 53 -8.41 -1.66 8.31
C SER A 53 -8.87 -0.50 7.44
N LYS A 54 -7.99 -0.05 6.55
CA LYS A 54 -8.26 0.99 5.55
C LYS A 54 -8.25 0.42 4.14
N GLY A 55 -8.97 1.07 3.24
CA GLY A 55 -9.01 0.71 1.82
C GLY A 55 -8.96 1.94 0.92
N TYR A 56 -8.56 1.74 -0.33
CA TYR A 56 -8.57 2.78 -1.36
C TYR A 56 -9.95 2.94 -1.97
N GLY A 57 -10.35 4.18 -2.21
CA GLY A 57 -11.62 4.52 -2.85
C GLY A 57 -11.43 5.49 -4.01
N ILE A 58 -12.35 5.43 -4.98
CA ILE A 58 -12.41 6.40 -6.09
C ILE A 58 -13.23 7.59 -5.60
N ALA A 59 -12.58 8.73 -5.38
CA ALA A 59 -13.25 9.95 -4.95
C ALA A 59 -14.01 10.59 -6.11
N LEU A 60 -15.22 11.08 -5.83
CA LEU A 60 -16.09 11.76 -6.80
C LEU A 60 -16.62 13.07 -6.18
N PRO A 61 -16.99 14.07 -6.99
CA PRO A 61 -17.67 15.26 -6.51
C PRO A 61 -18.93 14.89 -5.72
N LYS A 62 -19.22 15.69 -4.68
CA LYS A 62 -20.43 15.51 -3.87
C LYS A 62 -21.67 15.58 -4.77
N GLY A 63 -22.56 14.59 -4.64
CA GLY A 63 -23.77 14.49 -5.46
C GLY A 63 -23.55 13.90 -6.86
N SER A 64 -22.34 13.42 -7.20
CA SER A 64 -22.10 12.79 -8.49
C SER A 64 -23.03 11.59 -8.72
N PRO A 65 -23.74 11.53 -9.86
CA PRO A 65 -24.59 10.39 -10.20
C PRO A 65 -23.79 9.10 -10.42
N LEU A 66 -22.49 9.22 -10.69
CA LEU A 66 -21.60 8.08 -10.94
C LEU A 66 -21.24 7.30 -9.68
N ARG A 67 -21.48 7.85 -8.48
CA ARG A 67 -21.08 7.22 -7.22
C ARG A 67 -21.64 5.82 -7.09
N HIS A 68 -22.94 5.67 -7.30
CA HIS A 68 -23.59 4.36 -7.13
C HIS A 68 -23.13 3.36 -8.18
N LEU A 69 -23.08 3.80 -9.45
CA LEU A 69 -22.63 2.97 -10.56
C LEU A 69 -21.20 2.46 -10.35
N LEU A 70 -20.25 3.33 -9.99
CA LEU A 70 -18.87 2.94 -9.76
C LEU A 70 -18.73 1.99 -8.57
N SER A 71 -19.43 2.26 -7.47
CA SER A 71 -19.44 1.35 -6.32
C SER A 71 -19.99 -0.03 -6.68
N GLN A 72 -21.09 -0.12 -7.44
CA GLN A 72 -21.65 -1.39 -7.90
C GLN A 72 -20.68 -2.14 -8.81
N THR A 73 -20.05 -1.45 -9.76
CA THR A 73 -19.06 -2.07 -10.65
C THR A 73 -17.85 -2.60 -9.88
N VAL A 74 -17.34 -1.86 -8.89
CA VAL A 74 -16.24 -2.34 -8.04
C VAL A 74 -16.62 -3.62 -7.30
N LEU A 75 -17.84 -3.69 -6.75
CA LEU A 75 -18.36 -4.91 -6.10
C LEU A 75 -18.43 -6.08 -7.10
N GLN A 76 -18.96 -5.86 -8.30
CA GLN A 76 -19.02 -6.90 -9.34
C GLN A 76 -17.62 -7.39 -9.74
N LEU A 77 -16.63 -6.50 -9.85
CA LEU A 77 -15.26 -6.89 -10.16
C LEU A 77 -14.61 -7.68 -9.02
N GLN A 78 -14.97 -7.38 -7.77
CA GLN A 78 -14.52 -8.12 -6.59
C GLN A 78 -15.17 -9.52 -6.53
N GLU A 79 -16.48 -9.62 -6.72
CA GLU A 79 -17.24 -10.89 -6.76
C GLU A 79 -16.72 -11.83 -7.84
N ARG A 80 -16.32 -11.29 -8.99
CA ARG A 80 -15.72 -12.04 -10.11
C ARG A 80 -14.21 -12.28 -9.97
N THR A 81 -13.63 -11.95 -8.81
CA THR A 81 -12.19 -12.06 -8.49
C THR A 81 -11.23 -11.36 -9.47
N ILE A 82 -11.74 -10.45 -10.30
CA ILE A 82 -10.94 -9.69 -11.27
C ILE A 82 -9.96 -8.76 -10.54
N LEU A 83 -10.40 -8.12 -9.45
CA LEU A 83 -9.52 -7.26 -8.64
C LEU A 83 -8.38 -8.03 -7.99
N GLU A 84 -8.63 -9.28 -7.58
CA GLU A 84 -7.59 -10.15 -7.02
C GLU A 84 -6.58 -10.57 -8.10
N ALA A 85 -7.06 -10.96 -9.29
CA ALA A 85 -6.19 -11.26 -10.43
C ALA A 85 -5.31 -10.05 -10.83
N LEU A 86 -5.89 -8.83 -10.82
CA LEU A 86 -5.14 -7.60 -11.04
C LEU A 86 -4.10 -7.37 -9.94
N LYS A 87 -4.46 -7.51 -8.66
CA LYS A 87 -3.51 -7.37 -7.55
C LYS A 87 -2.34 -8.35 -7.72
N MET A 88 -2.62 -9.62 -8.00
CA MET A 88 -1.59 -10.65 -8.22
C MET A 88 -0.66 -10.28 -9.38
N LYS A 89 -1.22 -9.85 -10.52
CA LYS A 89 -0.48 -9.43 -11.70
C LYS A 89 0.47 -8.26 -11.40
N TRP A 90 0.03 -7.26 -10.65
CA TRP A 90 0.83 -6.04 -10.43
C TRP A 90 1.75 -6.14 -9.19
N TRP A 91 1.39 -6.91 -8.17
CA TRP A 91 2.19 -7.03 -6.94
C TRP A 91 3.18 -8.18 -6.96
N LYS A 92 2.77 -9.37 -7.44
CA LYS A 92 3.59 -10.59 -7.34
C LYS A 92 4.35 -10.91 -8.61
N ASP A 93 3.78 -10.60 -9.77
CA ASP A 93 4.44 -10.92 -11.03
C ASP A 93 5.66 -9.99 -11.20
N LYS A 94 6.85 -10.59 -11.28
CA LYS A 94 8.10 -9.87 -11.56
C LYS A 94 8.28 -9.62 -13.07
N SER A 95 7.28 -9.97 -13.90
CA SER A 95 7.28 -9.96 -15.37
C SER A 95 7.27 -8.56 -16.03
N GLY A 96 8.04 -7.63 -15.47
CA GLY A 96 8.69 -6.57 -16.26
C GLY A 96 10.02 -7.01 -16.87
N GLU A 97 10.42 -8.28 -16.69
CA GLU A 97 11.56 -8.91 -17.35
C GLU A 97 11.05 -10.06 -18.24
N LEU A 98 10.71 -9.69 -19.48
CA LEU A 98 10.81 -10.55 -20.67
C LEU A 98 12.01 -10.04 -21.48
#